data_AF-A0AAD3SMA9-F1
#
_entry.id   AF-A0AAD3SMA9-F1
#
_cell.length_a   1.000
_cell.length_b   1.000
_cell.length_c   1.000
_cell.angle_alpha   90.00
_cell.angle_beta   90.00
_cell.angle_gamma   90.00
#
_symmetry.space_group_name_H-M   'P 1'
#
loop_
_entity.id
_entity.type
_entity.pdbx_description
1 polymer ?
#
loop_
_entity_poly.entity_id
_entity_poly.type
_entity_poly.pdbx_seq_one_letter_code
_entity_poly.pdbx_strand_id
1 'polypeptide(L)'
;MTEKATSKIESSCEEASLPMVGIPKGLKDNREVSTHQFFFSFLPNQKRALSEHPNQLGTKRRNGRIMGRRDFACESASIYSTSQSDGEGVCRGISAGELCIISEESVAPYERPALSKGYLLPEAPARLPSFHTCVGSREERLTPKWYKEHGIELVLGTRVKSADLKRKTLFTATGETISYKILIIATGARALKLEEFGVSGSDAENVCYLRDITDANKLVSAMQSCVGGNAVVIGGGYVGMECAASLVMNKIDVTMVFPEEHCMPRLFTPEIANYYEDYYEAKGVKFIKGTALTSFDVNADGKVTGVNLRDGARIPADMVVVGIGIRPNTSLFEGQLSLEKGGIKVNGQMQTSHGSVYAVGDVAAFPVKLFGETRRLEHVDSARRSARHAVASIMEPEKTGDFDYLPFFYSRVFTLSWQFYGDNAGEVVPFGDYSGKSFGAYWVNNGHLVGSFLEGGTKEEYEALAKATRLNPSIENLAELERQGLNFVLEICQKPPTLPPAEVVTFSDLVMEKQAYAWHATAGVMLAASIAAFAYWYGRKRRRWSRFIEMEIGSFFQGRSTMRNPKAL
;
A
#
# COMPACT_ATOMS: atom_id res chain seq x y z
N MET A 1 55.36 -45.44 -46.43
CA MET A 1 54.80 -46.68 -47.00
C MET A 1 53.85 -47.23 -45.94
N THR A 2 52.55 -46.92 -46.05
CA THR A 2 51.49 -47.75 -46.67
C THR A 2 51.00 -48.85 -45.72
N GLU A 3 49.88 -48.61 -45.02
CA GLU A 3 48.56 -49.26 -45.26
C GLU A 3 48.36 -50.54 -44.40
N LYS A 4 47.18 -50.94 -43.91
CA LYS A 4 45.80 -50.42 -44.04
C LYS A 4 44.88 -50.92 -42.87
N ALA A 5 43.73 -50.27 -42.70
CA ALA A 5 42.41 -50.81 -42.25
C ALA A 5 42.33 -51.81 -41.05
N THR A 6 41.95 -51.43 -39.82
CA THR A 6 40.60 -51.07 -39.25
C THR A 6 39.63 -52.22 -38.88
N SER A 7 39.17 -52.27 -37.62
CA SER A 7 37.74 -52.06 -37.24
C SER A 7 37.46 -52.22 -35.72
N LYS A 8 36.40 -51.54 -35.22
CA LYS A 8 35.76 -51.62 -33.87
C LYS A 8 36.66 -51.36 -32.64
N ILE A 9 36.61 -50.20 -31.97
CA ILE A 9 35.53 -49.55 -31.18
C ILE A 9 35.32 -50.22 -29.79
N GLU A 10 35.96 -49.66 -28.75
CA GLU A 10 35.32 -49.19 -27.50
C GLU A 10 36.35 -48.47 -26.60
N SER A 11 36.11 -47.18 -26.33
CA SER A 11 36.91 -46.25 -25.49
C SER A 11 36.29 -44.85 -25.64
N SER A 12 36.45 -43.87 -24.75
CA SER A 12 36.65 -43.81 -23.28
C SER A 12 36.60 -42.30 -22.92
N CYS A 13 36.51 -41.92 -21.65
CA CYS A 13 36.68 -40.51 -21.28
C CYS A 13 38.11 -40.03 -21.59
N GLU A 14 38.28 -38.81 -22.12
CA GLU A 14 39.02 -37.72 -21.44
C GLU A 14 38.85 -36.36 -22.14
N GLU A 15 39.52 -35.34 -21.61
CA GLU A 15 39.21 -33.91 -21.72
C GLU A 15 39.46 -33.26 -23.11
N ALA A 16 38.70 -32.21 -23.40
CA ALA A 16 39.07 -31.17 -24.37
C ALA A 16 38.54 -29.79 -23.92
N SER A 17 39.44 -28.90 -23.51
CA SER A 17 39.09 -27.58 -22.96
C SER A 17 38.71 -26.57 -24.06
N LEU A 18 37.60 -25.84 -23.88
CA LEU A 18 37.21 -24.69 -24.72
C LEU A 18 36.75 -23.49 -23.84
N PRO A 19 36.79 -22.25 -24.37
CA PRO A 19 37.52 -21.20 -23.66
C PRO A 19 36.69 -20.23 -22.81
N MET A 20 37.40 -19.57 -21.89
CA MET A 20 36.97 -18.35 -21.20
C MET A 20 36.68 -17.21 -22.21
N VAL A 21 35.40 -16.89 -22.41
CA VAL A 21 34.96 -15.70 -23.16
C VAL A 21 34.74 -14.53 -22.20
N GLY A 22 35.20 -13.34 -22.58
CA GLY A 22 35.34 -12.19 -21.69
C GLY A 22 34.02 -11.56 -21.21
N ILE A 23 34.03 -11.04 -19.98
CA ILE A 23 32.89 -10.39 -19.31
C ILE A 23 32.54 -9.04 -19.98
N PRO A 24 31.30 -8.84 -20.48
CA PRO A 24 30.80 -7.52 -20.86
C PRO A 24 30.46 -6.71 -19.59
N LYS A 25 31.18 -5.62 -19.33
CA LYS A 25 30.82 -4.66 -18.27
C LYS A 25 29.58 -3.85 -18.71
N GLY A 26 28.37 -4.29 -18.36
CA GLY A 26 27.16 -3.74 -19.00
C GLY A 26 25.80 -3.85 -18.30
N LEU A 27 25.69 -4.15 -17.00
CA LEU A 27 24.41 -4.04 -16.27
C LEU A 27 24.56 -3.29 -14.94
N LYS A 28 23.70 -2.29 -14.72
CA LYS A 28 23.46 -1.60 -13.44
C LYS A 28 21.97 -1.37 -13.23
N ASP A 29 21.55 -1.56 -11.98
CA ASP A 29 20.24 -1.23 -11.38
C ASP A 29 18.97 -1.32 -12.23
N ASN A 30 18.20 -2.39 -12.02
CA ASN A 30 16.74 -2.37 -12.17
C ASN A 30 16.05 -3.03 -10.97
N ARG A 31 15.81 -2.23 -9.91
CA ARG A 31 15.18 -2.66 -8.65
C ARG A 31 13.99 -1.76 -8.32
N GLU A 32 12.78 -2.30 -8.49
CA GLU A 32 11.52 -1.72 -8.02
C GLU A 32 10.81 -2.73 -7.11
N VAL A 33 10.12 -2.22 -6.07
CA VAL A 33 9.87 -2.96 -4.82
C VAL A 33 8.50 -2.53 -4.20
N SER A 34 7.93 -3.23 -3.20
CA SER A 34 6.51 -3.11 -2.73
C SER A 34 6.26 -2.99 -1.18
N THR A 35 5.09 -2.58 -0.68
CA THR A 35 4.82 -2.03 0.71
C THR A 35 4.07 -2.94 1.70
N HIS A 36 4.12 -2.69 3.05
CA HIS A 36 3.06 -2.67 4.16
C HIS A 36 3.75 -2.15 5.48
N GLN A 37 3.21 -1.88 6.71
CA GLN A 37 1.90 -1.78 7.41
C GLN A 37 2.04 -0.70 8.55
N PHE A 38 1.15 0.32 8.75
CA PHE A 38 1.39 1.46 9.70
C PHE A 38 0.14 2.25 10.25
N PHE A 39 0.33 3.41 10.94
CA PHE A 39 -0.70 4.33 11.55
C PHE A 39 -0.31 5.84 11.58
N PHE A 40 -1.28 6.80 11.48
CA PHE A 40 -1.03 8.27 11.36
C PHE A 40 -1.89 9.30 12.15
N SER A 41 -1.34 10.46 12.61
CA SER A 41 -2.01 11.64 13.27
C SER A 41 -1.27 12.99 13.08
N PHE A 42 -1.96 14.12 13.34
CA PHE A 42 -1.46 15.51 13.31
C PHE A 42 -1.92 16.30 14.57
N LEU A 43 -1.18 17.33 15.00
CA LEU A 43 -1.52 18.22 16.13
C LEU A 43 -1.06 19.69 15.92
N PRO A 44 -1.56 20.68 16.68
CA PRO A 44 -1.17 22.10 16.51
C PRO A 44 -0.36 22.70 17.69
N ASN A 45 0.41 23.72 17.35
CA ASN A 45 1.48 24.32 18.15
C ASN A 45 1.03 25.52 19.03
N GLN A 46 1.60 25.68 20.24
CA GLN A 46 1.68 26.98 20.95
C GLN A 46 2.93 27.09 21.84
N LYS A 47 3.48 28.31 21.92
CA LYS A 47 4.76 28.62 22.60
C LYS A 47 4.56 29.03 24.06
N ARG A 48 5.60 28.81 24.89
CA ARG A 48 5.70 29.34 26.26
C ARG A 48 5.80 30.87 26.26
N ALA A 49 5.15 31.50 27.24
CA ALA A 49 5.64 32.74 27.83
C ALA A 49 6.51 32.40 29.06
N LEU A 50 7.52 33.22 29.33
CA LEU A 50 8.33 33.19 30.55
C LEU A 50 8.03 34.44 31.37
N SER A 51 8.01 34.31 32.70
CA SER A 51 8.08 35.42 33.65
C SER A 51 8.92 34.97 34.83
N GLU A 52 9.97 35.73 35.14
CA GLU A 52 10.92 35.42 36.21
C GLU A 52 10.39 35.84 37.58
N HIS A 53 10.83 35.16 38.64
CA HIS A 53 11.54 35.76 39.78
C HIS A 53 12.03 34.67 40.78
N PRO A 54 12.97 34.97 41.71
CA PRO A 54 13.99 34.00 42.09
C PRO A 54 13.90 33.43 43.52
N ASN A 55 14.69 32.37 43.77
CA ASN A 55 15.29 31.96 45.06
C ASN A 55 14.35 31.37 46.15
N GLN A 56 14.70 30.32 46.93
CA GLN A 56 15.92 29.50 47.05
C GLN A 56 15.62 27.98 47.24
N LEU A 57 16.64 27.14 46.97
CA LEU A 57 17.09 25.88 47.63
C LEU A 57 16.10 24.99 48.42
N GLY A 58 16.13 23.65 48.19
CA GLY A 58 15.47 22.67 49.09
C GLY A 58 15.18 21.25 48.53
N THR A 59 16.21 20.50 48.11
CA THR A 59 16.24 19.07 47.70
C THR A 59 14.95 18.19 47.78
N LYS A 60 14.53 17.66 46.62
CA LYS A 60 13.44 16.66 46.45
C LYS A 60 13.87 15.22 46.81
N ARG A 61 12.93 14.38 47.31
CA ARG A 61 12.31 13.25 46.54
C ARG A 61 11.46 12.29 47.40
N ARG A 62 10.19 12.11 47.03
CA ARG A 62 9.49 10.81 46.96
C ARG A 62 8.36 10.88 45.93
N ASN A 63 7.79 9.74 45.55
CA ASN A 63 7.04 9.56 44.30
C ASN A 63 5.61 10.09 44.35
N GLY A 64 5.15 10.62 43.20
CA GLY A 64 3.73 10.81 42.87
C GLY A 64 3.51 10.52 41.39
N ARG A 65 2.56 9.64 41.05
CA ARG A 65 2.16 9.37 39.66
C ARG A 65 1.38 10.57 39.10
N ILE A 66 1.69 10.97 37.87
CA ILE A 66 0.82 11.84 37.06
C ILE A 66 0.74 11.24 35.66
N MET A 67 -0.48 11.12 35.12
CA MET A 67 -0.69 10.68 33.73
C MET A 67 -0.29 11.81 32.78
N GLY A 68 0.84 11.66 32.08
CA GLY A 68 1.17 12.53 30.96
C GLY A 68 0.33 12.16 29.74
N ARG A 69 -0.51 13.07 29.24
CA ARG A 69 -1.10 12.93 27.90
C ARG A 69 0.04 12.95 26.87
N ARG A 70 0.00 12.00 25.94
CA ARG A 70 0.90 11.87 24.77
C ARG A 70 0.04 11.54 23.55
N ASP A 71 0.46 12.04 22.40
CA ASP A 71 -0.46 12.76 21.50
C ASP A 71 0.04 12.55 20.04
N PHE A 72 -0.19 11.38 19.43
CA PHE A 72 0.72 10.76 18.45
C PHE A 72 0.07 9.73 17.45
N ALA A 73 0.64 9.64 16.23
CA ALA A 73 0.61 8.59 15.17
C ALA A 73 1.31 9.19 13.88
N CYS A 74 2.01 8.47 12.94
CA CYS A 74 2.35 8.86 11.50
C CYS A 74 3.43 8.09 10.69
N GLU A 75 3.15 6.87 10.27
CA GLU A 75 3.71 6.25 9.04
C GLU A 75 2.57 5.62 8.24
N SER A 76 2.65 5.36 6.93
CA SER A 76 3.81 5.09 6.06
C SER A 76 4.70 6.27 5.65
N ALA A 77 5.99 5.99 5.59
CA ALA A 77 7.03 6.89 5.10
C ALA A 77 7.13 6.83 3.57
N SER A 78 6.21 7.54 2.91
CA SER A 78 6.32 7.95 1.50
C SER A 78 5.73 9.35 1.29
N ILE A 79 5.77 10.18 2.34
CA ILE A 79 5.22 11.54 2.40
C ILE A 79 6.14 12.55 1.70
N TYR A 80 6.50 12.29 0.45
CA TYR A 80 7.24 13.23 -0.39
C TYR A 80 6.51 13.52 -1.68
N SER A 81 6.21 14.81 -1.87
CA SER A 81 5.80 15.40 -3.13
C SER A 81 6.98 16.17 -3.71
N THR A 82 7.76 15.53 -4.57
CA THR A 82 8.86 16.18 -5.31
C THR A 82 8.30 17.05 -6.44
N SER A 83 7.83 18.26 -6.12
CA SER A 83 7.66 19.31 -7.13
C SER A 83 9.03 19.77 -7.60
N GLN A 84 9.31 19.70 -8.91
CA GLN A 84 10.61 20.08 -9.48
C GLN A 84 10.86 21.59 -9.46
N SER A 85 11.26 22.12 -8.31
CA SER A 85 11.96 23.40 -8.15
C SER A 85 12.54 23.47 -6.74
N ASP A 86 13.84 23.72 -6.65
CA ASP A 86 14.63 23.99 -5.43
C ASP A 86 14.80 22.83 -4.42
N GLY A 87 16.03 22.66 -3.95
CA GLY A 87 16.54 21.40 -3.37
C GLY A 87 16.33 21.21 -1.86
N GLU A 88 15.23 21.68 -1.27
CA GLU A 88 14.95 21.53 0.17
C GLU A 88 13.64 20.76 0.43
N GLY A 89 13.78 19.49 0.81
CA GLY A 89 12.67 18.55 1.07
C GLY A 89 11.92 18.79 2.39
N VAL A 90 11.44 20.00 2.63
CA VAL A 90 10.69 20.35 3.84
C VAL A 90 9.30 19.69 3.84
N CYS A 91 8.93 19.02 4.95
CA CYS A 91 7.57 18.59 5.24
C CYS A 91 6.63 19.82 5.27
N ARG A 92 5.95 20.12 4.16
CA ARG A 92 5.09 21.31 4.04
C ARG A 92 3.96 21.27 5.07
N GLY A 93 4.08 22.13 6.10
CA GLY A 93 3.01 22.38 7.08
C GLY A 93 3.00 21.50 8.33
N ILE A 94 4.10 20.80 8.67
CA ILE A 94 4.18 19.93 9.86
C ILE A 94 5.33 20.40 10.77
N SER A 95 5.04 20.69 12.04
CA SER A 95 6.07 20.98 13.05
C SER A 95 6.68 19.68 13.60
N ALA A 96 7.94 19.75 14.05
CA ALA A 96 8.57 18.67 14.80
C ALA A 96 7.72 18.27 16.03
N GLY A 97 7.46 16.97 16.18
CA GLY A 97 6.62 16.39 17.24
C GLY A 97 5.12 16.34 16.94
N GLU A 98 4.64 16.89 15.82
CA GLU A 98 3.22 16.75 15.40
C GLU A 98 2.94 15.41 14.70
N LEU A 99 3.98 14.58 14.49
CA LEU A 99 4.03 13.41 13.63
C LEU A 99 4.78 12.26 14.36
N CYS A 100 4.14 11.11 14.62
CA CYS A 100 4.74 10.06 15.48
C CYS A 100 4.31 8.63 15.14
N ILE A 101 5.10 7.95 14.34
CA ILE A 101 4.93 6.60 13.82
C ILE A 101 4.62 5.57 14.93
N ILE A 102 3.67 4.65 14.68
CA ILE A 102 3.47 3.46 15.52
C ILE A 102 3.53 2.22 14.63
N SER A 103 4.46 1.31 14.93
CA SER A 103 4.64 0.03 14.22
C SER A 103 4.88 -1.10 15.21
N GLU A 104 4.34 -2.29 14.91
CA GLU A 104 4.67 -3.51 15.65
C GLU A 104 6.07 -4.03 15.30
N GLU A 105 6.55 -3.81 14.07
CA GLU A 105 7.87 -4.24 13.66
C GLU A 105 8.95 -3.40 14.38
N SER A 106 10.08 -4.03 14.73
CA SER A 106 11.17 -3.36 15.46
C SER A 106 12.12 -2.56 14.55
N VAL A 107 11.68 -2.22 13.34
CA VAL A 107 12.48 -1.55 12.29
C VAL A 107 11.66 -0.47 11.58
N ALA A 108 12.33 0.58 11.11
CA ALA A 108 11.73 1.60 10.26
C ALA A 108 11.30 1.02 8.87
N PRO A 109 10.35 1.67 8.16
CA PRO A 109 9.77 1.22 6.90
C PRO A 109 10.74 0.67 5.89
N TYR A 110 10.31 -0.35 5.18
CA TYR A 110 11.12 -0.98 4.16
C TYR A 110 10.27 -1.53 3.01
N GLU A 111 10.97 -1.74 1.92
CA GLU A 111 10.44 -2.17 0.64
C GLU A 111 10.35 -3.71 0.63
N ARG A 112 9.17 -4.22 0.96
CA ARG A 112 8.86 -5.56 1.47
C ARG A 112 8.99 -6.78 0.54
N PRO A 113 8.78 -6.80 -0.79
CA PRO A 113 9.08 -7.94 -1.64
C PRO A 113 10.59 -8.00 -1.95
N ALA A 114 11.41 -7.10 -1.37
CA ALA A 114 12.79 -7.50 -1.15
C ALA A 114 12.82 -8.81 -0.36
N LEU A 115 11.96 -8.98 0.65
CA LEU A 115 11.85 -10.18 1.48
C LEU A 115 11.53 -11.46 0.70
N SER A 116 10.86 -11.39 -0.45
CA SER A 116 10.57 -12.53 -1.35
C SER A 116 11.48 -12.60 -2.58
N LYS A 117 12.32 -11.58 -2.81
CA LYS A 117 13.27 -11.50 -3.93
C LYS A 117 14.70 -11.38 -3.41
N GLY A 118 15.24 -10.16 -3.41
CA GLY A 118 16.66 -9.88 -3.10
C GLY A 118 17.13 -10.34 -1.72
N TYR A 119 16.24 -10.48 -0.74
CA TYR A 119 16.56 -10.90 0.64
C TYR A 119 16.85 -12.41 0.74
N LEU A 120 16.29 -13.21 -0.17
CA LEU A 120 16.42 -14.68 -0.20
C LEU A 120 17.47 -15.16 -1.21
N LEU A 121 18.25 -14.26 -1.83
CA LEU A 121 19.32 -14.66 -2.73
C LEU A 121 20.47 -15.34 -1.97
N PRO A 122 21.14 -16.34 -2.55
CA PRO A 122 22.30 -16.99 -1.91
C PRO A 122 23.51 -16.03 -1.84
N GLU A 123 23.64 -15.14 -2.82
CA GLU A 123 24.76 -14.21 -2.96
C GLU A 123 24.30 -12.75 -2.87
N ALA A 124 25.11 -11.92 -2.21
CA ALA A 124 24.86 -10.50 -1.97
C ALA A 124 23.42 -10.13 -1.55
N PRO A 125 22.77 -10.87 -0.62
CA PRO A 125 21.35 -10.66 -0.32
C PRO A 125 21.06 -9.28 0.28
N ALA A 126 19.90 -8.74 -0.08
CA ALA A 126 19.41 -7.47 0.43
C ALA A 126 19.20 -7.53 1.96
N ARG A 127 19.84 -6.62 2.70
CA ARG A 127 19.70 -6.47 4.16
C ARG A 127 19.45 -5.00 4.50
N LEU A 128 18.74 -4.73 5.59
CA LEU A 128 18.59 -3.35 6.08
C LEU A 128 19.97 -2.79 6.47
N PRO A 129 20.24 -1.48 6.24
CA PRO A 129 19.31 -0.43 5.84
C PRO A 129 19.04 -0.32 4.32
N SER A 130 19.65 -1.14 3.47
CA SER A 130 19.72 -0.90 2.01
C SER A 130 18.36 -0.70 1.32
N PHE A 131 17.30 -1.37 1.80
CA PHE A 131 15.95 -1.32 1.25
C PHE A 131 14.90 -0.67 2.17
N HIS A 132 15.29 0.23 3.08
CA HIS A 132 14.32 1.15 3.68
C HIS A 132 13.60 1.96 2.57
N THR A 133 12.34 2.33 2.78
CA THR A 133 11.61 3.20 1.82
C THR A 133 12.34 4.53 1.65
N CYS A 134 12.22 5.26 0.54
CA CYS A 134 11.43 5.03 -0.67
C CYS A 134 12.29 4.54 -1.85
N VAL A 135 13.39 3.82 -1.60
CA VAL A 135 14.33 3.43 -2.68
C VAL A 135 13.68 2.54 -3.76
N GLY A 136 12.57 1.87 -3.43
CA GLY A 136 11.80 1.05 -4.37
C GLY A 136 10.92 1.83 -5.35
N SER A 137 10.89 3.16 -5.25
CA SER A 137 10.42 4.11 -6.26
C SER A 137 11.52 5.10 -6.71
N ARG A 138 12.79 4.77 -6.49
CA ARG A 138 13.99 5.59 -6.79
C ARG A 138 14.05 6.94 -6.03
N GLU A 139 13.38 7.04 -4.87
CA GLU A 139 13.40 8.20 -3.97
C GLU A 139 14.42 8.05 -2.81
N GLU A 140 14.52 9.04 -1.93
CA GLU A 140 15.43 9.04 -0.77
C GLU A 140 15.21 7.84 0.17
N ARG A 141 16.29 7.34 0.78
CA ARG A 141 16.27 6.30 1.83
C ARG A 141 16.01 6.89 3.22
N LEU A 142 14.79 6.74 3.69
CA LEU A 142 14.26 7.18 4.98
C LEU A 142 14.69 6.20 6.09
N THR A 143 15.93 6.36 6.59
CA THR A 143 16.51 5.56 7.69
C THR A 143 16.03 6.03 9.08
N PRO A 144 16.18 5.26 10.18
CA PRO A 144 15.83 5.72 11.53
C PRO A 144 16.42 7.09 11.95
N LYS A 145 17.60 7.44 11.42
CA LYS A 145 18.23 8.76 11.61
C LYS A 145 17.43 9.88 10.94
N TRP A 146 16.92 9.63 9.74
CA TRP A 146 16.20 10.58 8.90
C TRP A 146 14.91 11.08 9.57
N TYR A 147 14.09 10.20 10.17
CA TYR A 147 12.86 10.59 10.88
C TYR A 147 13.16 11.51 12.06
N LYS A 148 14.17 11.16 12.86
CA LYS A 148 14.62 11.96 14.00
C LYS A 148 15.09 13.36 13.58
N GLU A 149 15.74 13.49 12.44
CA GLU A 149 16.19 14.78 11.89
C GLU A 149 15.02 15.62 11.36
N HIS A 150 13.96 14.99 10.84
CA HIS A 150 12.71 15.65 10.45
C HIS A 150 11.72 15.88 11.61
N GLY A 151 12.11 15.56 12.85
CA GLY A 151 11.27 15.74 14.03
C GLY A 151 10.06 14.78 14.10
N ILE A 152 10.14 13.64 13.42
CA ILE A 152 9.12 12.60 13.38
C ILE A 152 9.51 11.50 14.39
N GLU A 153 8.63 11.18 15.33
CA GLU A 153 8.91 10.14 16.33
C GLU A 153 8.64 8.73 15.77
N LEU A 154 9.42 7.74 16.21
CA LEU A 154 9.39 6.33 15.79
C LEU A 154 9.05 5.40 16.98
N VAL A 155 7.78 5.06 17.17
CA VAL A 155 7.31 4.09 18.17
C VAL A 155 7.25 2.69 17.56
N LEU A 156 8.43 2.09 17.41
CA LEU A 156 8.63 0.74 16.87
C LEU A 156 8.38 -0.35 17.94
N GLY A 157 8.28 -1.61 17.52
CA GLY A 157 8.10 -2.75 18.45
C GLY A 157 6.80 -2.75 19.26
N THR A 158 5.81 -1.95 18.84
CA THR A 158 4.67 -1.54 19.67
C THR A 158 3.34 -1.84 18.97
N ARG A 159 2.79 -3.04 19.21
CA ARG A 159 1.44 -3.42 18.75
C ARG A 159 0.36 -2.53 19.38
N VAL A 160 -0.52 -1.96 18.55
CA VAL A 160 -1.82 -1.39 19.00
C VAL A 160 -2.80 -2.55 19.20
N LYS A 161 -3.39 -2.67 20.40
CA LYS A 161 -4.30 -3.78 20.76
C LYS A 161 -5.78 -3.43 20.68
N SER A 162 -6.12 -2.15 20.74
CA SER A 162 -7.49 -1.65 20.59
C SER A 162 -7.49 -0.16 20.27
N ALA A 163 -8.52 0.31 19.57
CA ALA A 163 -8.75 1.72 19.27
C ALA A 163 -10.15 2.14 19.73
N ASP A 164 -10.30 3.38 20.18
CA ASP A 164 -11.59 4.05 20.39
C ASP A 164 -11.60 5.30 19.50
N LEU A 165 -12.30 5.22 18.37
CA LEU A 165 -12.31 6.30 17.38
C LEU A 165 -13.08 7.53 17.87
N LYS A 166 -14.09 7.32 18.73
CA LYS A 166 -14.94 8.37 19.31
C LYS A 166 -14.17 9.21 20.33
N ARG A 167 -13.28 8.59 21.11
CA ARG A 167 -12.33 9.26 22.02
C ARG A 167 -11.04 9.70 21.32
N LYS A 168 -10.86 9.33 20.05
CA LYS A 168 -9.63 9.49 19.27
C LYS A 168 -8.41 8.99 20.03
N THR A 169 -8.46 7.73 20.44
CA THR A 169 -7.45 7.11 21.32
C THR A 169 -7.05 5.71 20.83
N LEU A 170 -5.76 5.44 20.79
CA LEU A 170 -5.17 4.12 20.58
C LEU A 170 -4.62 3.58 21.91
N PHE A 171 -4.70 2.27 22.12
CA PHE A 171 -4.16 1.60 23.30
C PHE A 171 -3.15 0.53 22.87
N THR A 172 -1.96 0.53 23.47
CA THR A 172 -0.87 -0.38 23.08
C THR A 172 -0.87 -1.68 23.89
N ALA A 173 -0.15 -2.69 23.38
CA ALA A 173 0.20 -3.89 24.13
C ALA A 173 0.96 -3.54 25.42
N THR A 174 1.89 -2.56 25.38
CA THR A 174 2.64 -2.05 26.53
C THR A 174 1.79 -1.32 27.58
N GLY A 175 0.50 -1.07 27.31
CA GLY A 175 -0.42 -0.40 28.23
C GLY A 175 -0.39 1.12 28.16
N GLU A 176 0.37 1.69 27.23
CA GLU A 176 0.32 3.12 26.93
C GLU A 176 -0.98 3.48 26.19
N THR A 177 -1.34 4.76 26.30
CA THR A 177 -2.57 5.34 25.75
C THR A 177 -2.18 6.57 24.96
N ILE A 178 -2.50 6.56 23.67
CA ILE A 178 -2.04 7.54 22.69
C ILE A 178 -3.26 8.25 22.11
N SER A 179 -3.31 9.58 22.23
CA SER A 179 -4.40 10.41 21.72
C SER A 179 -4.07 10.99 20.34
N TYR A 180 -5.07 11.29 19.51
CA TYR A 180 -4.87 11.83 18.16
C TYR A 180 -5.93 12.86 17.76
N LYS A 181 -5.70 13.63 16.68
CA LYS A 181 -6.76 14.43 16.02
C LYS A 181 -7.21 13.86 14.68
N ILE A 182 -6.26 13.36 13.89
CA ILE A 182 -6.49 12.58 12.67
C ILE A 182 -6.02 11.15 12.95
N LEU A 183 -6.66 10.15 12.35
CA LEU A 183 -6.09 8.82 12.13
C LEU A 183 -5.89 8.62 10.63
N ILE A 184 -4.81 7.98 10.17
CA ILE A 184 -4.84 7.17 8.94
C ILE A 184 -4.45 5.75 9.34
N ILE A 185 -5.21 4.78 8.87
CA ILE A 185 -5.03 3.35 9.13
C ILE A 185 -4.32 2.75 7.92
N ALA A 186 -3.07 2.35 8.08
CA ALA A 186 -2.27 1.72 7.03
C ALA A 186 -1.90 0.27 7.39
N THR A 187 -2.68 -0.39 8.26
CA THR A 187 -2.38 -1.72 8.84
C THR A 187 -2.34 -2.87 7.83
N GLY A 188 -2.54 -2.60 6.54
CA GLY A 188 -2.41 -3.57 5.44
C GLY A 188 -3.11 -4.90 5.73
N ALA A 189 -2.41 -6.00 5.45
CA ALA A 189 -2.90 -7.35 5.73
C ALA A 189 -1.83 -8.22 6.41
N ARG A 190 -2.27 -9.29 7.07
CA ARG A 190 -1.43 -10.41 7.54
C ARG A 190 -1.49 -11.59 6.56
N ALA A 191 -0.51 -12.48 6.59
CA ALA A 191 -0.66 -13.79 5.93
C ALA A 191 -1.88 -14.54 6.50
N LEU A 192 -2.59 -15.26 5.63
CA LEU A 192 -3.54 -16.28 6.06
C LEU A 192 -2.78 -17.44 6.72
N LYS A 193 -3.40 -18.05 7.72
CA LYS A 193 -2.82 -19.09 8.56
C LYS A 193 -3.57 -20.41 8.37
N LEU A 194 -2.85 -21.53 8.30
CA LEU A 194 -3.40 -22.84 7.91
C LEU A 194 -4.39 -23.41 8.93
N GLU A 195 -4.22 -23.03 10.20
CA GLU A 195 -5.12 -23.31 11.31
C GLU A 195 -6.53 -22.73 11.05
N GLU A 196 -6.64 -21.65 10.28
CA GLU A 196 -7.93 -21.04 9.87
C GLU A 196 -8.71 -21.90 8.88
N PHE A 197 -8.07 -22.91 8.30
CA PHE A 197 -8.65 -23.91 7.39
C PHE A 197 -8.70 -25.31 8.03
N GLY A 198 -8.43 -25.41 9.34
CA GLY A 198 -8.45 -26.65 10.09
C GLY A 198 -7.18 -27.51 9.99
N VAL A 199 -6.13 -27.03 9.33
CA VAL A 199 -4.85 -27.74 9.20
C VAL A 199 -3.96 -27.43 10.41
N SER A 200 -3.66 -28.44 11.22
CA SER A 200 -2.78 -28.35 12.40
C SER A 200 -1.31 -28.61 12.06
N GLY A 201 -0.38 -28.06 12.84
CA GLY A 201 1.05 -28.30 12.73
C GLY A 201 1.83 -27.26 11.91
N SER A 202 1.20 -26.15 11.52
CA SER A 202 1.85 -25.03 10.83
C SER A 202 2.68 -24.10 11.73
N ASP A 203 2.81 -24.47 13.00
CA ASP A 203 3.75 -23.95 14.00
C ASP A 203 5.02 -24.82 14.15
N ALA A 204 5.10 -25.97 13.46
CA ALA A 204 6.26 -26.87 13.46
C ALA A 204 7.53 -26.21 12.90
N GLU A 205 8.70 -26.67 13.35
CA GLU A 205 9.99 -26.17 12.86
C GLU A 205 10.13 -26.40 11.35
N ASN A 206 10.72 -25.40 10.68
CA ASN A 206 10.81 -25.26 9.23
C ASN A 206 9.49 -25.13 8.45
N VAL A 207 8.32 -24.99 9.10
CA VAL A 207 7.12 -24.45 8.45
C VAL A 207 7.16 -22.92 8.48
N CYS A 208 7.42 -22.32 7.32
CA CYS A 208 7.64 -20.89 7.16
C CYS A 208 6.46 -20.19 6.46
N TYR A 209 6.20 -18.96 6.89
CA TYR A 209 5.38 -17.98 6.18
C TYR A 209 6.27 -16.84 5.71
N LEU A 210 5.77 -15.97 4.83
CA LEU A 210 6.50 -14.78 4.40
C LEU A 210 5.62 -13.53 4.33
N ARG A 211 5.61 -12.74 5.40
CA ARG A 211 4.91 -11.44 5.43
C ARG A 211 5.75 -10.27 5.93
N ASP A 212 6.65 -10.49 6.89
CA ASP A 212 7.48 -9.44 7.51
C ASP A 212 8.95 -9.87 7.63
N ILE A 213 9.78 -8.97 8.16
CA ILE A 213 11.23 -9.23 8.26
C ILE A 213 11.56 -10.32 9.29
N THR A 214 10.68 -10.60 10.26
CA THR A 214 10.85 -11.72 11.20
C THR A 214 10.55 -13.05 10.51
N ASP A 215 9.47 -13.12 9.74
CA ASP A 215 9.18 -14.25 8.84
C ASP A 215 10.35 -14.49 7.86
N ALA A 216 10.88 -13.44 7.23
CA ALA A 216 11.98 -13.55 6.27
C ALA A 216 13.30 -14.02 6.90
N ASN A 217 13.61 -13.62 8.13
CA ASN A 217 14.75 -14.14 8.88
C ASN A 217 14.60 -15.64 9.18
N LYS A 218 13.38 -16.08 9.57
CA LYS A 218 13.08 -17.51 9.79
C LYS A 218 13.25 -18.30 8.49
N LEU A 219 12.69 -17.81 7.39
CA LEU A 219 12.79 -18.45 6.08
C LEU A 219 14.26 -18.59 5.63
N VAL A 220 15.09 -17.55 5.76
CA VAL A 220 16.53 -17.63 5.46
C VAL A 220 17.23 -18.68 6.35
N SER A 221 16.86 -18.77 7.62
CA SER A 221 17.43 -19.75 8.56
C SER A 221 17.04 -21.19 8.19
N ALA A 222 15.77 -21.42 7.82
CA ALA A 222 15.27 -22.70 7.35
C ALA A 222 15.92 -23.13 6.02
N MET A 223 16.09 -22.19 5.08
CA MET A 223 16.79 -22.44 3.81
C MET A 223 18.25 -22.85 4.05
N GLN A 224 18.95 -22.16 4.96
CA GLN A 224 20.34 -22.49 5.33
C GLN A 224 20.47 -23.88 5.98
N SER A 225 19.43 -24.37 6.68
CA SER A 225 19.41 -25.73 7.25
C SER A 225 19.01 -26.84 6.28
N CYS A 226 18.57 -26.49 5.05
CA CYS A 226 17.98 -27.42 4.07
C CYS A 226 18.63 -27.38 2.68
N VAL A 227 19.85 -26.88 2.54
CA VAL A 227 20.60 -26.89 1.26
C VAL A 227 20.82 -28.34 0.80
N GLY A 228 20.38 -28.67 -0.42
CA GLY A 228 20.35 -30.04 -0.95
C GLY A 228 19.22 -30.93 -0.38
N GLY A 229 18.29 -30.36 0.38
CA GLY A 229 17.07 -31.02 0.86
C GLY A 229 15.83 -30.60 0.06
N ASN A 230 14.66 -31.01 0.56
CA ASN A 230 13.36 -30.86 -0.10
C ASN A 230 12.55 -29.72 0.52
N ALA A 231 12.08 -28.79 -0.30
CA ALA A 231 11.12 -27.76 0.09
C ALA A 231 9.78 -27.96 -0.62
N VAL A 232 8.68 -27.87 0.14
CA VAL A 232 7.34 -27.78 -0.43
C VAL A 232 6.80 -26.35 -0.30
N VAL A 233 6.24 -25.80 -1.37
CA VAL A 233 5.61 -24.48 -1.38
C VAL A 233 4.11 -24.63 -1.56
N ILE A 234 3.33 -24.15 -0.59
CA ILE A 234 1.86 -24.27 -0.58
C ILE A 234 1.24 -22.95 -1.08
N GLY A 235 0.67 -22.98 -2.28
CA GLY A 235 -0.03 -21.87 -2.94
C GLY A 235 0.66 -21.34 -4.21
N GLY A 236 -0.08 -21.30 -5.31
CA GLY A 236 0.39 -20.90 -6.65
C GLY A 236 0.40 -19.39 -6.94
N GLY A 237 0.22 -18.54 -5.92
CA GLY A 237 0.26 -17.08 -6.06
C GLY A 237 1.69 -16.52 -6.17
N TYR A 238 1.82 -15.23 -6.49
CA TYR A 238 3.12 -14.59 -6.75
C TYR A 238 4.15 -14.78 -5.62
N VAL A 239 3.72 -14.76 -4.35
CA VAL A 239 4.61 -15.02 -3.20
C VAL A 239 5.15 -16.45 -3.22
N GLY A 240 4.32 -17.44 -3.57
CA GLY A 240 4.74 -18.84 -3.71
C GLY A 240 5.72 -19.01 -4.86
N MET A 241 5.42 -18.43 -6.03
CA MET A 241 6.31 -18.45 -7.21
C MET A 241 7.66 -17.79 -6.89
N GLU A 242 7.65 -16.61 -6.26
CA GLU A 242 8.89 -15.92 -5.85
C GLU A 242 9.72 -16.72 -4.84
N CYS A 243 9.07 -17.32 -3.82
CA CYS A 243 9.76 -18.17 -2.86
C CYS A 243 10.34 -19.44 -3.52
N ALA A 244 9.58 -20.09 -4.42
CA ALA A 244 10.05 -21.25 -5.16
C ALA A 244 11.29 -20.93 -6.02
N ALA A 245 11.28 -19.79 -6.72
CA ALA A 245 12.45 -19.33 -7.47
C ALA A 245 13.68 -19.10 -6.56
N SER A 246 13.49 -18.48 -5.39
CA SER A 246 14.55 -18.30 -4.41
C SER A 246 15.06 -19.61 -3.80
N LEU A 247 14.19 -20.59 -3.53
CA LEU A 247 14.56 -21.91 -3.04
C LEU A 247 15.45 -22.66 -4.05
N VAL A 248 15.05 -22.70 -5.33
CA VAL A 248 15.87 -23.26 -6.41
C VAL A 248 17.22 -22.57 -6.51
N MET A 249 17.26 -21.22 -6.45
CA MET A 249 18.53 -20.48 -6.48
C MET A 249 19.45 -20.80 -5.27
N ASN A 250 18.90 -21.25 -4.14
CA ASN A 250 19.66 -21.71 -2.97
C ASN A 250 19.96 -23.22 -3.00
N LYS A 251 19.73 -23.91 -4.12
CA LYS A 251 19.98 -25.35 -4.32
C LYS A 251 19.16 -26.23 -3.37
N ILE A 252 17.87 -25.97 -3.30
CA ILE A 252 16.88 -26.74 -2.55
C ILE A 252 15.87 -27.29 -3.57
N ASP A 253 15.54 -28.58 -3.51
CA ASP A 253 14.61 -29.22 -4.45
C ASP A 253 13.18 -28.78 -4.14
N VAL A 254 12.47 -28.19 -5.12
CA VAL A 254 11.17 -27.55 -4.88
C VAL A 254 10.00 -28.35 -5.47
N THR A 255 8.97 -28.58 -4.66
CA THR A 255 7.64 -28.99 -5.13
C THR A 255 6.62 -27.91 -4.76
N MET A 256 5.95 -27.33 -5.76
CA MET A 256 4.83 -26.40 -5.56
C MET A 256 3.51 -27.15 -5.57
N VAL A 257 2.64 -26.88 -4.58
CA VAL A 257 1.33 -27.53 -4.44
C VAL A 257 0.24 -26.47 -4.32
N PHE A 258 -0.80 -26.54 -5.14
CA PHE A 258 -1.94 -25.62 -5.06
C PHE A 258 -3.25 -26.19 -5.62
N PRO A 259 -4.42 -25.74 -5.10
CA PRO A 259 -5.72 -26.31 -5.44
C PRO A 259 -6.28 -25.84 -6.78
N GLU A 260 -5.73 -24.79 -7.38
CA GLU A 260 -6.15 -24.26 -8.68
C GLU A 260 -5.54 -25.02 -9.87
N GLU A 261 -6.08 -24.80 -11.07
CA GLU A 261 -5.67 -25.51 -12.31
C GLU A 261 -4.32 -25.02 -12.86
N HIS A 262 -3.93 -23.79 -12.55
CA HIS A 262 -2.69 -23.16 -12.97
C HIS A 262 -2.24 -22.08 -11.96
N CYS A 263 -0.98 -21.67 -12.04
CA CYS A 263 -0.40 -20.64 -11.19
C CYS A 263 -1.00 -19.24 -11.47
N MET A 264 -0.90 -18.34 -10.49
CA MET A 264 -1.44 -16.98 -10.55
C MET A 264 -2.91 -16.87 -11.03
N PRO A 265 -3.84 -17.72 -10.53
CA PRO A 265 -5.21 -17.92 -11.08
C PRO A 265 -6.17 -16.74 -10.89
N ARG A 266 -5.71 -15.63 -10.29
CA ARG A 266 -6.48 -14.38 -10.16
C ARG A 266 -6.06 -13.31 -11.18
N LEU A 267 -5.07 -13.59 -12.02
CA LEU A 267 -4.52 -12.62 -12.98
C LEU A 267 -4.09 -13.26 -14.30
N PHE A 268 -3.34 -14.35 -14.26
CA PHE A 268 -2.86 -15.01 -15.47
C PHE A 268 -3.99 -15.77 -16.15
N THR A 269 -3.90 -15.87 -17.48
CA THR A 269 -4.68 -16.83 -18.28
C THR A 269 -3.94 -18.18 -18.29
N PRO A 270 -4.57 -19.28 -18.74
CA PRO A 270 -3.89 -20.56 -18.87
C PRO A 270 -2.62 -20.49 -19.74
N GLU A 271 -2.64 -19.72 -20.83
CA GLU A 271 -1.49 -19.54 -21.72
C GLU A 271 -0.31 -18.84 -21.04
N ILE A 272 -0.59 -17.74 -20.32
CA ILE A 272 0.41 -17.02 -19.53
C ILE A 272 0.94 -17.92 -18.41
N ALA A 273 0.07 -18.62 -17.71
CA ALA A 273 0.46 -19.48 -16.59
C ALA A 273 1.30 -20.69 -17.04
N ASN A 274 0.96 -21.33 -18.16
CA ASN A 274 1.74 -22.41 -18.76
C ASN A 274 3.18 -21.96 -19.04
N TYR A 275 3.40 -20.76 -19.59
CA TYR A 275 4.76 -20.23 -19.81
C TYR A 275 5.60 -20.19 -18.52
N TYR A 276 5.02 -19.71 -17.41
CA TYR A 276 5.73 -19.67 -16.13
C TYR A 276 5.90 -21.05 -15.50
N GLU A 277 4.94 -21.96 -15.68
CA GLU A 277 5.07 -23.34 -15.21
C GLU A 277 6.17 -24.08 -15.99
N ASP A 278 6.13 -24.09 -17.32
CA ASP A 278 7.18 -24.66 -18.20
C ASP A 278 8.57 -24.08 -17.87
N TYR A 279 8.68 -22.76 -17.68
CA TYR A 279 9.94 -22.13 -17.29
C TYR A 279 10.42 -22.62 -15.91
N TYR A 280 9.51 -22.80 -14.94
CA TYR A 280 9.83 -23.25 -13.59
C TYR A 280 10.20 -24.74 -13.56
N GLU A 281 9.54 -25.59 -14.34
CA GLU A 281 9.92 -27.00 -14.52
C GLU A 281 11.29 -27.11 -15.20
N ALA A 282 11.59 -26.24 -16.17
CA ALA A 282 12.94 -26.09 -16.74
C ALA A 282 13.99 -25.50 -15.76
N LYS A 283 13.60 -25.14 -14.52
CA LYS A 283 14.50 -24.85 -13.38
C LYS A 283 14.49 -25.95 -12.30
N GLY A 284 13.76 -27.06 -12.50
CA GLY A 284 13.69 -28.19 -11.56
C GLY A 284 12.58 -28.09 -10.51
N VAL A 285 11.67 -27.11 -10.61
CA VAL A 285 10.46 -27.07 -9.79
C VAL A 285 9.49 -28.17 -10.28
N LYS A 286 8.80 -28.82 -9.35
CA LYS A 286 7.73 -29.80 -9.65
C LYS A 286 6.38 -29.20 -9.28
N PHE A 287 5.36 -29.30 -10.13
CA PHE A 287 4.02 -28.82 -9.81
C PHE A 287 3.06 -29.96 -9.44
N ILE A 288 2.24 -29.75 -8.41
CA ILE A 288 1.10 -30.61 -8.05
C ILE A 288 -0.15 -29.72 -7.94
N LYS A 289 -0.97 -29.75 -8.98
CA LYS A 289 -2.12 -28.85 -9.19
C LYS A 289 -3.44 -29.53 -8.81
N GLY A 290 -4.52 -28.77 -8.61
CA GLY A 290 -5.85 -29.30 -8.25
C GLY A 290 -5.99 -29.87 -6.82
N THR A 291 -4.93 -29.84 -6.00
CA THR A 291 -4.89 -30.47 -4.67
C THR A 291 -4.50 -29.52 -3.55
N ALA A 292 -4.69 -29.93 -2.30
CA ALA A 292 -4.45 -29.09 -1.14
C ALA A 292 -3.74 -29.86 -0.02
N LEU A 293 -2.93 -29.14 0.76
CA LEU A 293 -2.41 -29.60 2.04
C LEU A 293 -3.56 -29.98 2.99
N THR A 294 -3.40 -31.09 3.72
CA THR A 294 -4.34 -31.53 4.76
C THR A 294 -3.68 -31.69 6.13
N SER A 295 -2.44 -32.16 6.19
CA SER A 295 -1.63 -32.20 7.42
C SER A 295 -0.13 -32.21 7.13
N PHE A 296 0.67 -32.00 8.18
CA PHE A 296 2.11 -32.18 8.18
C PHE A 296 2.50 -33.48 8.88
N ASP A 297 3.59 -34.10 8.43
CA ASP A 297 4.32 -35.11 9.21
C ASP A 297 5.43 -34.41 9.99
N VAL A 298 5.46 -34.60 11.31
CA VAL A 298 6.38 -33.91 12.24
C VAL A 298 7.17 -34.94 13.03
N ASN A 299 8.48 -34.73 13.19
CA ASN A 299 9.34 -35.64 13.96
C ASN A 299 9.26 -35.40 15.48
N ALA A 300 9.99 -36.19 16.26
CA ALA A 300 10.01 -36.09 17.73
C ALA A 300 10.57 -34.76 18.27
N ASP A 301 11.36 -34.04 17.47
CA ASP A 301 11.94 -32.72 17.82
C ASP A 301 11.01 -31.55 17.47
N GLY A 302 9.89 -31.80 16.76
CA GLY A 302 8.96 -30.78 16.31
C GLY A 302 9.22 -30.24 14.90
N LYS A 303 10.12 -30.83 14.12
CA LYS A 303 10.44 -30.43 12.73
C LYS A 303 9.57 -31.16 11.70
N VAL A 304 9.15 -30.43 10.65
CA VAL A 304 8.48 -31.03 9.49
C VAL A 304 9.38 -32.04 8.76
N THR A 305 8.76 -33.13 8.29
CA THR A 305 9.38 -34.23 7.50
C THR A 305 8.57 -34.64 6.27
N GLY A 306 7.43 -33.98 6.05
CA GLY A 306 6.55 -34.22 4.92
C GLY A 306 5.21 -33.48 5.02
N VAL A 307 4.47 -33.49 3.93
CA VAL A 307 3.08 -33.01 3.84
C VAL A 307 2.19 -34.10 3.27
N ASN A 308 0.94 -34.13 3.75
CA ASN A 308 -0.10 -35.03 3.26
C ASN A 308 -1.15 -34.22 2.49
N LEU A 309 -1.46 -34.66 1.28
CA LEU A 309 -2.32 -33.95 0.33
C LEU A 309 -3.72 -34.58 0.26
N ARG A 310 -4.69 -33.80 -0.20
CA ARG A 310 -6.13 -34.15 -0.23
C ARG A 310 -6.48 -35.34 -1.15
N ASP A 311 -5.63 -35.61 -2.12
CA ASP A 311 -5.67 -36.79 -3.00
C ASP A 311 -5.09 -38.07 -2.37
N GLY A 312 -4.49 -37.97 -1.18
CA GLY A 312 -3.82 -39.07 -0.48
C GLY A 312 -2.30 -39.17 -0.73
N ALA A 313 -1.71 -38.29 -1.55
CA ALA A 313 -0.27 -38.27 -1.76
C ALA A 313 0.48 -37.72 -0.53
N ARG A 314 1.62 -38.35 -0.21
CA ARG A 314 2.58 -37.87 0.79
C ARG A 314 3.83 -37.37 0.08
N ILE A 315 4.21 -36.11 0.30
CA ILE A 315 5.42 -35.50 -0.26
C ILE A 315 6.45 -35.29 0.89
N PRO A 316 7.65 -35.89 0.83
CA PRO A 316 8.72 -35.58 1.79
C PRO A 316 9.13 -34.10 1.75
N ALA A 317 9.41 -33.51 2.92
CA ALA A 317 9.72 -32.10 3.03
C ALA A 317 10.61 -31.83 4.26
N ASP A 318 11.80 -31.25 4.04
CA ASP A 318 12.72 -30.78 5.08
C ASP A 318 12.39 -29.35 5.54
N MET A 319 11.62 -28.62 4.71
CA MET A 319 10.98 -27.34 5.01
C MET A 319 9.71 -27.13 4.18
N VAL A 320 8.82 -26.26 4.65
CA VAL A 320 7.60 -25.85 3.91
C VAL A 320 7.48 -24.33 3.91
N VAL A 321 7.05 -23.74 2.78
CA VAL A 321 6.75 -22.30 2.66
C VAL A 321 5.27 -22.11 2.31
N VAL A 322 4.55 -21.31 3.09
CA VAL A 322 3.09 -21.15 2.97
C VAL A 322 2.74 -19.77 2.40
N GLY A 323 2.16 -19.77 1.21
CA GLY A 323 1.84 -18.58 0.39
C GLY A 323 0.37 -18.45 -0.01
N ILE A 324 -0.56 -18.99 0.79
CA ILE A 324 -2.00 -19.13 0.51
C ILE A 324 -2.83 -17.82 0.52
N GLY A 325 -2.20 -16.66 0.34
CA GLY A 325 -2.84 -15.34 0.36
C GLY A 325 -2.92 -14.71 1.76
N ILE A 326 -3.70 -13.63 1.87
CA ILE A 326 -3.62 -12.67 2.98
C ILE A 326 -5.02 -12.19 3.44
N ARG A 327 -5.10 -11.62 4.66
CA ARG A 327 -6.32 -10.97 5.18
C ARG A 327 -6.02 -9.58 5.76
N PRO A 328 -6.78 -8.53 5.38
CA PRO A 328 -6.70 -7.21 5.98
C PRO A 328 -6.78 -7.18 7.50
N ASN A 329 -6.01 -6.29 8.12
CA ASN A 329 -6.00 -6.09 9.57
C ASN A 329 -7.06 -5.05 9.97
N THR A 330 -8.34 -5.41 9.80
CA THR A 330 -9.54 -4.59 10.10
C THR A 330 -9.99 -4.64 11.56
N SER A 331 -9.68 -5.73 12.28
CA SER A 331 -10.27 -6.09 13.58
C SER A 331 -10.27 -5.01 14.68
N LEU A 332 -9.31 -4.09 14.68
CA LEU A 332 -9.26 -2.95 15.61
C LEU A 332 -10.39 -1.93 15.39
N PHE A 333 -11.09 -1.98 14.26
CA PHE A 333 -12.06 -0.98 13.76
C PHE A 333 -13.42 -1.58 13.40
N GLU A 334 -13.60 -2.89 13.54
CA GLU A 334 -14.89 -3.56 13.36
C GLU A 334 -15.92 -3.01 14.35
N GLY A 335 -17.13 -2.74 13.86
CA GLY A 335 -18.18 -2.02 14.60
C GLY A 335 -17.95 -0.52 14.80
N GLN A 336 -16.78 0.03 14.43
CA GLN A 336 -16.48 1.47 14.50
C GLN A 336 -16.40 2.14 13.12
N LEU A 337 -16.06 1.39 12.07
CA LEU A 337 -16.01 1.86 10.67
C LEU A 337 -16.83 0.96 9.74
N SER A 338 -17.31 1.53 8.63
CA SER A 338 -17.89 0.78 7.53
C SER A 338 -16.82 -0.08 6.85
N LEU A 339 -17.10 -1.37 6.66
CA LEU A 339 -16.25 -2.30 5.91
C LEU A 339 -16.91 -2.67 4.57
N GLU A 340 -16.09 -2.91 3.55
CA GLU A 340 -16.51 -3.33 2.21
C GLU A 340 -15.41 -4.15 1.52
N LYS A 341 -15.77 -5.16 0.73
CA LYS A 341 -14.83 -6.03 -0.03
C LYS A 341 -13.66 -6.58 0.83
N GLY A 342 -13.93 -6.81 2.12
CA GLY A 342 -12.97 -7.30 3.13
C GLY A 342 -12.02 -6.25 3.71
N GLY A 343 -12.16 -4.95 3.36
CA GLY A 343 -11.36 -3.84 3.87
C GLY A 343 -12.20 -2.74 4.52
N ILE A 344 -11.53 -1.70 5.00
CA ILE A 344 -12.16 -0.46 5.50
C ILE A 344 -12.62 0.36 4.30
N LYS A 345 -13.92 0.68 4.24
CA LYS A 345 -14.48 1.51 3.16
C LYS A 345 -13.98 2.95 3.29
N VAL A 346 -13.49 3.50 2.19
CA VAL A 346 -13.10 4.91 2.06
C VAL A 346 -13.76 5.59 0.87
N ASN A 347 -13.89 6.92 0.94
CA ASN A 347 -14.24 7.76 -0.21
C ASN A 347 -13.03 7.97 -1.15
N GLY A 348 -13.21 8.75 -2.22
CA GLY A 348 -12.12 9.04 -3.15
C GLY A 348 -10.94 9.82 -2.54
N GLN A 349 -11.14 10.54 -1.42
CA GLN A 349 -10.10 11.20 -0.63
C GLN A 349 -9.43 10.29 0.43
N MET A 350 -9.60 8.96 0.32
CA MET A 350 -9.14 7.95 1.30
C MET A 350 -9.71 8.11 2.72
N GLN A 351 -10.74 8.93 2.91
CA GLN A 351 -11.40 9.16 4.21
C GLN A 351 -12.44 8.07 4.49
N THR A 352 -12.46 7.53 5.71
CA THR A 352 -13.39 6.49 6.15
C THR A 352 -14.76 7.07 6.55
N SER A 353 -15.68 6.22 7.00
CA SER A 353 -16.96 6.62 7.59
C SER A 353 -16.86 7.51 8.85
N HIS A 354 -15.66 7.72 9.41
CA HIS A 354 -15.42 8.67 10.49
C HIS A 354 -14.55 9.82 9.97
N GLY A 355 -15.09 11.04 9.90
CA GLY A 355 -14.48 12.25 9.29
C GLY A 355 -13.25 12.84 9.99
N SER A 356 -12.44 12.00 10.62
CA SER A 356 -11.07 12.30 11.05
C SER A 356 -10.21 11.02 11.03
N VAL A 357 -10.61 10.01 10.26
CA VAL A 357 -9.98 8.71 10.14
C VAL A 357 -9.95 8.37 8.65
N TYR A 358 -8.78 8.03 8.14
CA TYR A 358 -8.50 7.66 6.74
C TYR A 358 -7.98 6.21 6.70
N ALA A 359 -7.93 5.56 5.54
CA ALA A 359 -7.28 4.26 5.38
C ALA A 359 -6.55 4.11 4.03
N VAL A 360 -5.39 3.44 4.02
CA VAL A 360 -4.50 3.35 2.84
C VAL A 360 -3.81 1.98 2.74
N GLY A 361 -3.37 1.60 1.53
CA GLY A 361 -2.79 0.26 1.27
C GLY A 361 -3.81 -0.88 1.40
N ASP A 362 -3.37 -2.11 1.71
CA ASP A 362 -4.19 -3.33 1.59
C ASP A 362 -5.47 -3.36 2.43
N VAL A 363 -5.58 -2.51 3.47
CA VAL A 363 -6.81 -2.33 4.26
C VAL A 363 -7.87 -1.52 3.52
N ALA A 364 -7.51 -0.62 2.60
CA ALA A 364 -8.44 0.33 2.02
C ALA A 364 -9.27 -0.32 0.90
N ALA A 365 -10.59 -0.31 1.08
CA ALA A 365 -11.55 -0.56 0.01
C ALA A 365 -12.03 0.80 -0.53
N PHE A 366 -11.54 1.17 -1.71
CA PHE A 366 -11.71 2.50 -2.30
C PHE A 366 -12.36 2.43 -3.69
N PRO A 367 -13.07 3.50 -4.14
CA PRO A 367 -13.60 3.56 -5.50
C PRO A 367 -12.47 3.59 -6.53
N VAL A 368 -12.45 2.64 -7.46
CA VAL A 368 -11.50 2.61 -8.59
C VAL A 368 -12.22 3.10 -9.84
N LYS A 369 -11.91 4.32 -10.27
CA LYS A 369 -12.61 5.00 -11.38
C LYS A 369 -12.64 4.17 -12.67
N LEU A 370 -11.54 3.49 -13.00
CA LEU A 370 -11.43 2.61 -14.17
C LEU A 370 -12.45 1.46 -14.18
N PHE A 371 -12.88 0.99 -13.00
CA PHE A 371 -13.77 -0.17 -12.86
C PHE A 371 -15.22 0.22 -12.53
N GLY A 372 -15.49 1.49 -12.24
CA GLY A 372 -16.80 1.97 -11.79
C GLY A 372 -17.25 1.48 -10.41
N GLU A 373 -16.41 0.75 -9.66
CA GLU A 373 -16.77 0.11 -8.39
C GLU A 373 -15.72 0.29 -7.29
N THR A 374 -16.10 -0.04 -6.04
CA THR A 374 -15.17 -0.14 -4.92
C THR A 374 -14.37 -1.45 -4.97
N ARG A 375 -13.04 -1.37 -4.99
CA ARG A 375 -12.13 -2.52 -4.83
C ARG A 375 -11.12 -2.29 -3.71
N ARG A 376 -10.50 -3.39 -3.28
CA ARG A 376 -9.39 -3.43 -2.34
C ARG A 376 -8.22 -4.12 -3.04
N LEU A 377 -7.07 -3.45 -3.15
CA LEU A 377 -5.95 -3.88 -4.00
C LEU A 377 -4.67 -4.02 -3.19
N GLU A 378 -3.97 -5.14 -3.39
CA GLU A 378 -2.82 -5.59 -2.57
C GLU A 378 -1.49 -5.17 -3.21
N HIS A 379 -1.49 -3.99 -3.84
CA HIS A 379 -0.41 -3.49 -4.70
C HIS A 379 0.37 -2.37 -4.01
N VAL A 380 1.67 -2.27 -4.31
CA VAL A 380 2.50 -1.13 -3.84
C VAL A 380 2.08 0.19 -4.38
N ASP A 381 1.83 0.30 -5.68
CA ASP A 381 1.56 1.61 -6.26
C ASP A 381 0.25 2.17 -5.68
N SER A 382 -0.72 1.28 -5.41
CA SER A 382 -1.90 1.58 -4.60
C SER A 382 -1.50 2.12 -3.22
N ALA A 383 -0.68 1.41 -2.44
CA ALA A 383 -0.28 1.85 -1.09
C ALA A 383 0.54 3.15 -1.07
N ARG A 384 1.59 3.29 -1.90
CA ARG A 384 2.39 4.52 -2.02
C ARG A 384 1.55 5.72 -2.43
N ARG A 385 0.69 5.55 -3.45
CA ARG A 385 -0.11 6.65 -3.98
C ARG A 385 -1.31 6.98 -3.09
N SER A 386 -1.96 5.99 -2.47
CA SER A 386 -3.04 6.24 -1.49
C SER A 386 -2.51 6.91 -0.23
N ALA A 387 -1.32 6.55 0.25
CA ALA A 387 -0.65 7.26 1.35
C ALA A 387 -0.41 8.75 1.02
N ARG A 388 0.18 9.05 -0.15
CA ARG A 388 0.37 10.44 -0.61
C ARG A 388 -0.95 11.17 -0.79
N HIS A 389 -1.95 10.50 -1.34
CA HIS A 389 -3.28 11.08 -1.58
C HIS A 389 -4.01 11.39 -0.26
N ALA A 390 -3.98 10.48 0.72
CA ALA A 390 -4.57 10.72 2.04
C ALA A 390 -3.91 11.92 2.75
N VAL A 391 -2.59 12.07 2.68
CA VAL A 391 -1.92 13.26 3.24
C VAL A 391 -2.30 14.53 2.49
N ALA A 392 -2.38 14.50 1.15
CA ALA A 392 -2.89 15.62 0.37
C ALA A 392 -4.34 15.99 0.76
N SER A 393 -5.22 15.00 0.95
CA SER A 393 -6.60 15.18 1.42
C SER A 393 -6.70 15.69 2.86
N ILE A 394 -5.67 15.51 3.70
CA ILE A 394 -5.62 16.06 5.07
C ILE A 394 -5.13 17.51 5.05
N MET A 395 -4.11 17.81 4.25
CA MET A 395 -3.46 19.12 4.24
C MET A 395 -4.17 20.14 3.33
N GLU A 396 -4.71 19.70 2.20
CA GLU A 396 -5.36 20.53 1.17
C GLU A 396 -6.70 19.90 0.70
N PRO A 397 -7.68 19.67 1.61
CA PRO A 397 -8.92 18.95 1.31
C PRO A 397 -9.79 19.60 0.22
N GLU A 398 -9.75 20.93 0.09
CA GLU A 398 -10.53 21.68 -0.92
C GLU A 398 -9.91 21.61 -2.33
N LYS A 399 -8.64 21.18 -2.45
CA LYS A 399 -7.93 21.05 -3.73
C LYS A 399 -7.73 19.60 -4.17
N THR A 400 -7.83 18.66 -3.24
CA THR A 400 -7.59 17.23 -3.51
C THR A 400 -8.89 16.58 -3.99
N GLY A 401 -9.01 16.37 -5.30
CA GLY A 401 -10.09 15.57 -5.89
C GLY A 401 -9.96 14.07 -5.58
N ASP A 402 -10.75 13.23 -6.24
CA ASP A 402 -10.74 11.78 -6.00
C ASP A 402 -9.44 11.07 -6.46
N PHE A 403 -9.12 9.96 -5.80
CA PHE A 403 -7.94 9.13 -6.06
C PHE A 403 -8.00 8.37 -7.40
N ASP A 404 -7.55 9.03 -8.47
CA ASP A 404 -7.46 8.44 -9.82
C ASP A 404 -6.30 7.45 -9.96
N TYR A 405 -6.53 6.24 -9.45
CA TYR A 405 -5.59 5.11 -9.48
C TYR A 405 -5.82 4.23 -10.71
N LEU A 406 -4.79 4.12 -11.56
CA LEU A 406 -4.63 3.01 -12.51
C LEU A 406 -4.00 1.84 -11.74
N PRO A 407 -4.66 0.68 -11.64
CA PRO A 407 -4.07 -0.50 -11.02
C PRO A 407 -2.83 -0.96 -11.78
N PHE A 408 -1.76 -1.17 -11.02
CA PHE A 408 -0.47 -1.62 -11.51
C PHE A 408 0.06 -2.71 -10.58
N PHE A 409 0.47 -3.84 -11.17
CA PHE A 409 1.11 -4.95 -10.47
C PHE A 409 2.24 -5.54 -11.32
N TYR A 410 3.20 -6.21 -10.70
CA TYR A 410 4.38 -6.79 -11.37
C TYR A 410 4.99 -7.90 -10.53
N SER A 411 5.80 -8.76 -11.15
CA SER A 411 6.80 -9.56 -10.44
C SER A 411 8.10 -9.67 -11.25
N ARG A 412 9.15 -10.16 -10.59
CA ARG A 412 10.47 -10.44 -11.16
C ARG A 412 11.01 -11.70 -10.49
N VAL A 413 11.30 -12.72 -11.29
CA VAL A 413 11.70 -14.07 -10.84
C VAL A 413 12.71 -14.65 -11.83
N PHE A 414 13.82 -15.21 -11.34
CA PHE A 414 14.95 -15.61 -12.19
C PHE A 414 15.40 -14.47 -13.12
N THR A 415 15.25 -14.62 -14.44
CA THR A 415 15.49 -13.57 -15.45
C THR A 415 14.22 -12.93 -15.99
N LEU A 416 13.04 -13.37 -15.54
CA LEU A 416 11.73 -12.91 -15.99
C LEU A 416 11.31 -11.65 -15.23
N SER A 417 10.61 -10.76 -15.90
CA SER A 417 10.06 -9.52 -15.37
C SER A 417 8.84 -9.12 -16.20
N TRP A 418 7.66 -9.20 -15.60
CA TRP A 418 6.40 -8.80 -16.22
C TRP A 418 5.74 -7.63 -15.48
N GLN A 419 4.90 -6.89 -16.19
CA GLN A 419 4.04 -5.85 -15.63
C GLN A 419 2.61 -6.01 -16.14
N PHE A 420 1.65 -5.67 -15.27
CA PHE A 420 0.23 -5.68 -15.55
C PHE A 420 -0.39 -4.33 -15.16
N TYR A 421 -1.25 -3.80 -16.03
CA TYR A 421 -2.03 -2.59 -15.79
C TYR A 421 -3.52 -2.85 -16.02
N GLY A 422 -4.39 -2.20 -15.24
CA GLY A 422 -5.83 -2.15 -15.48
C GLY A 422 -6.64 -3.31 -14.86
N ASP A 423 -7.67 -3.78 -15.56
CA ASP A 423 -8.54 -4.90 -15.18
C ASP A 423 -8.27 -6.16 -16.00
N ASN A 424 -8.36 -7.33 -15.38
CA ASN A 424 -8.27 -8.63 -16.08
C ASN A 424 -9.65 -9.22 -16.36
N ALA A 425 -10.55 -8.37 -16.87
CA ALA A 425 -11.96 -8.68 -17.14
C ALA A 425 -12.30 -8.54 -18.62
N GLY A 426 -13.22 -9.36 -19.13
CA GLY A 426 -13.61 -9.39 -20.54
C GLY A 426 -12.87 -10.44 -21.35
N GLU A 427 -12.81 -10.25 -22.66
CA GLU A 427 -12.17 -11.15 -23.62
C GLU A 427 -10.65 -10.93 -23.65
N VAL A 428 -9.89 -12.02 -23.78
CA VAL A 428 -8.42 -12.01 -23.79
C VAL A 428 -7.94 -12.00 -25.23
N VAL A 429 -7.04 -11.07 -25.54
CA VAL A 429 -6.35 -10.99 -26.83
C VAL A 429 -4.84 -11.18 -26.59
N PRO A 430 -4.28 -12.39 -26.78
CA PRO A 430 -2.85 -12.63 -26.64
C PRO A 430 -2.06 -11.93 -27.77
N PHE A 431 -0.77 -11.71 -27.57
CA PHE A 431 0.14 -11.23 -28.62
C PHE A 431 1.61 -11.57 -28.32
N GLY A 432 2.45 -11.54 -29.35
CA GLY A 432 3.89 -11.81 -29.23
C GLY A 432 4.22 -13.31 -29.27
N ASP A 433 5.40 -13.68 -28.75
CA ASP A 433 5.94 -15.04 -28.85
C ASP A 433 6.01 -15.72 -27.49
N TYR A 434 5.03 -16.58 -27.21
CA TYR A 434 4.94 -17.42 -26.00
C TYR A 434 5.99 -18.55 -25.96
N SER A 435 6.79 -18.77 -27.02
CA SER A 435 8.00 -19.60 -26.97
C SER A 435 9.28 -18.79 -26.74
N GLY A 436 9.17 -17.46 -26.78
CA GLY A 436 10.28 -16.53 -26.79
C GLY A 436 10.56 -15.87 -25.44
N LYS A 437 10.95 -14.59 -25.50
CA LYS A 437 11.32 -13.76 -24.34
C LYS A 437 10.40 -12.58 -24.09
N SER A 438 9.42 -12.33 -24.95
CA SER A 438 8.48 -11.22 -24.83
C SER A 438 7.17 -11.58 -25.51
N PHE A 439 6.10 -11.51 -24.73
CA PHE A 439 4.72 -11.75 -25.12
C PHE A 439 3.82 -10.99 -24.15
N GLY A 440 2.56 -10.84 -24.52
CA GLY A 440 1.58 -10.20 -23.67
C GLY A 440 0.15 -10.65 -23.93
N ALA A 441 -0.76 -9.99 -23.24
CA ALA A 441 -2.19 -10.13 -23.46
C ALA A 441 -2.88 -8.80 -23.15
N TYR A 442 -3.94 -8.51 -23.89
CA TYR A 442 -4.87 -7.43 -23.62
C TYR A 442 -6.20 -8.00 -23.12
N TRP A 443 -6.87 -7.26 -22.25
CA TRP A 443 -8.24 -7.55 -21.81
C TRP A 443 -9.19 -6.51 -22.39
N VAL A 444 -10.17 -6.98 -23.14
CA VAL A 444 -11.17 -6.14 -23.82
C VAL A 444 -12.54 -6.41 -23.22
N ASN A 445 -13.12 -5.40 -22.56
CA ASN A 445 -14.42 -5.50 -21.90
C ASN A 445 -15.38 -4.45 -22.48
N ASN A 446 -16.60 -4.85 -22.85
CA ASN A 446 -17.59 -4.01 -23.53
C ASN A 446 -17.03 -3.25 -24.75
N GLY A 447 -16.08 -3.84 -25.48
CA GLY A 447 -15.42 -3.21 -26.63
C GLY A 447 -14.34 -2.18 -26.30
N HIS A 448 -13.83 -2.12 -25.06
CA HIS A 448 -12.73 -1.24 -24.65
C HIS A 448 -11.55 -1.99 -24.03
N LEU A 449 -10.32 -1.55 -24.29
CA LEU A 449 -9.11 -2.05 -23.61
C LEU A 449 -9.13 -1.63 -22.13
N VAL A 450 -9.44 -2.57 -21.25
CA VAL A 450 -9.47 -2.34 -19.79
C VAL A 450 -8.20 -2.77 -19.06
N GLY A 451 -7.37 -3.64 -19.66
CA GLY A 451 -6.12 -4.09 -19.05
C GLY A 451 -5.09 -4.63 -20.04
N SER A 452 -3.82 -4.61 -19.64
CA SER A 452 -2.67 -5.02 -20.45
C SER A 452 -1.61 -5.75 -19.61
N PHE A 453 -1.10 -6.87 -20.09
CA PHE A 453 0.03 -7.64 -19.55
C PHE A 453 1.18 -7.69 -20.56
N LEU A 454 2.42 -7.64 -20.09
CA LEU A 454 3.63 -7.84 -20.88
C LEU A 454 4.74 -8.47 -20.02
N GLU A 455 5.38 -9.53 -20.51
CA GLU A 455 6.65 -10.09 -20.02
C GLU A 455 7.81 -9.61 -20.90
N GLY A 456 9.01 -9.44 -20.32
CA GLY A 456 10.23 -9.13 -21.08
C GLY A 456 10.32 -7.75 -21.74
N GLY A 457 9.32 -6.88 -21.56
CA GLY A 457 9.24 -5.56 -22.19
C GLY A 457 10.35 -4.57 -21.79
N THR A 458 10.57 -3.59 -22.66
CA THR A 458 11.36 -2.39 -22.40
C THR A 458 10.60 -1.38 -21.54
N LYS A 459 11.30 -0.39 -20.98
CA LYS A 459 10.67 0.69 -20.20
C LYS A 459 9.63 1.46 -21.03
N GLU A 460 9.96 1.72 -22.29
CA GLU A 460 9.17 2.48 -23.23
C GLU A 460 7.87 1.74 -23.60
N GLU A 461 7.93 0.42 -23.76
CA GLU A 461 6.74 -0.43 -23.97
C GLU A 461 5.84 -0.49 -22.73
N TYR A 462 6.42 -0.62 -21.52
CA TYR A 462 5.63 -0.57 -20.29
C TYR A 462 4.94 0.79 -20.06
N GLU A 463 5.62 1.89 -20.35
CA GLU A 463 5.02 3.24 -20.32
C GLU A 463 3.93 3.39 -21.39
N ALA A 464 4.07 2.74 -22.55
CA ALA A 464 3.04 2.69 -23.58
C ALA A 464 1.80 1.87 -23.16
N LEU A 465 1.98 0.68 -22.57
CA LEU A 465 0.89 -0.12 -22.00
C LEU A 465 0.12 0.67 -20.94
N ALA A 466 0.83 1.32 -20.02
CA ALA A 466 0.23 2.13 -18.95
C ALA A 466 -0.59 3.31 -19.49
N LYS A 467 -0.06 4.01 -20.51
CA LYS A 467 -0.77 5.12 -21.19
C LYS A 467 -2.00 4.61 -21.95
N ALA A 468 -1.87 3.56 -22.76
CA ALA A 468 -2.97 3.01 -23.55
C ALA A 468 -4.10 2.46 -22.67
N THR A 469 -3.77 1.67 -21.65
CA THR A 469 -4.77 1.14 -20.69
C THR A 469 -5.53 2.26 -19.99
N ARG A 470 -4.85 3.38 -19.64
CA ARG A 470 -5.51 4.53 -19.00
C ARG A 470 -6.37 5.36 -19.97
N LEU A 471 -6.10 5.30 -21.27
CA LEU A 471 -6.94 5.92 -22.30
C LEU A 471 -8.22 5.12 -22.57
N ASN A 472 -8.28 3.85 -22.17
CA ASN A 472 -9.42 2.94 -22.38
C ASN A 472 -9.98 2.99 -23.82
N PRO A 473 -9.13 2.84 -24.86
CA PRO A 473 -9.54 2.96 -26.26
C PRO A 473 -10.58 1.91 -26.64
N SER A 474 -11.49 2.28 -27.54
CA SER A 474 -12.42 1.35 -28.18
C SER A 474 -11.68 0.41 -29.14
N ILE A 475 -12.01 -0.87 -29.10
CA ILE A 475 -11.42 -1.94 -29.91
C ILE A 475 -12.48 -2.46 -30.88
N GLU A 476 -12.36 -2.12 -32.16
CA GLU A 476 -13.32 -2.50 -33.20
C GLU A 476 -13.09 -3.93 -33.73
N ASN A 477 -11.87 -4.46 -33.61
CA ASN A 477 -11.49 -5.78 -34.13
C ASN A 477 -10.38 -6.40 -33.26
N LEU A 478 -10.66 -7.57 -32.67
CA LEU A 478 -9.74 -8.27 -31.77
C LEU A 478 -8.58 -8.95 -32.52
N ALA A 479 -8.83 -9.52 -33.71
CA ALA A 479 -7.79 -10.13 -34.54
C ALA A 479 -6.84 -9.07 -35.17
N GLU A 480 -7.29 -7.82 -35.28
CA GLU A 480 -6.41 -6.69 -35.59
C GLU A 480 -5.52 -6.34 -34.39
N LEU A 481 -6.09 -6.28 -33.18
CA LEU A 481 -5.36 -6.01 -31.94
C LEU A 481 -4.30 -7.09 -31.64
N GLU A 482 -4.64 -8.37 -31.81
CA GLU A 482 -3.73 -9.52 -31.73
C GLU A 482 -2.54 -9.36 -32.69
N ARG A 483 -2.82 -9.11 -33.98
CA ARG A 483 -1.79 -8.98 -35.01
C ARG A 483 -0.91 -7.74 -34.84
N GLN A 484 -1.44 -6.65 -34.28
CA GLN A 484 -0.65 -5.45 -33.98
C GLN A 484 0.20 -5.61 -32.71
N GLY A 485 -0.34 -6.26 -31.67
CA GLY A 485 0.34 -6.46 -30.39
C GLY A 485 0.85 -5.16 -29.78
N LEU A 486 2.16 -5.07 -29.55
CA LEU A 486 2.81 -3.85 -29.01
C LEU A 486 2.72 -2.64 -29.95
N ASN A 487 2.57 -2.83 -31.27
CA ASN A 487 2.48 -1.70 -32.20
C ASN A 487 1.21 -0.87 -31.95
N PHE A 488 0.10 -1.50 -31.56
CA PHE A 488 -1.16 -0.82 -31.23
C PHE A 488 -0.97 0.24 -30.13
N VAL A 489 -0.35 -0.14 -29.01
CA VAL A 489 -0.12 0.78 -27.89
C VAL A 489 0.97 1.80 -28.19
N LEU A 490 2.00 1.44 -28.97
CA LEU A 490 3.03 2.38 -29.42
C LEU A 490 2.45 3.46 -30.35
N GLU A 491 1.58 3.11 -31.30
CA GLU A 491 0.87 4.07 -32.15
C GLU A 491 -0.05 4.99 -31.36
N ILE A 492 -0.85 4.44 -30.44
CA ILE A 492 -1.70 5.24 -29.53
C ILE A 492 -0.84 6.21 -28.70
N CYS A 493 0.38 5.81 -28.36
CA CYS A 493 1.28 6.68 -27.62
C CYS A 493 1.93 7.78 -28.45
N GLN A 494 2.11 7.58 -29.77
CA GLN A 494 2.64 8.56 -30.72
C GLN A 494 1.57 9.53 -31.25
N LYS A 495 0.30 9.12 -31.32
CA LYS A 495 -0.81 10.01 -31.70
C LYS A 495 -0.89 11.20 -30.71
N PRO A 496 -0.92 12.46 -31.20
CA PRO A 496 -1.10 13.62 -30.32
C PRO A 496 -2.47 13.51 -29.62
N PRO A 497 -2.63 14.07 -28.41
CA PRO A 497 -3.88 13.97 -27.69
C PRO A 497 -5.01 14.61 -28.51
N THR A 498 -5.93 13.78 -28.99
CA THR A 498 -7.19 14.24 -29.57
C THR A 498 -7.99 14.92 -28.47
N LEU A 499 -7.93 16.26 -28.45
CA LEU A 499 -8.94 17.05 -27.78
C LEU A 499 -10.32 16.53 -28.23
N PRO A 500 -11.31 16.40 -27.33
CA PRO A 500 -12.67 16.12 -27.77
C PRO A 500 -13.05 17.20 -28.79
N PRO A 501 -13.79 16.85 -29.86
CA PRO A 501 -14.19 17.83 -30.87
C PRO A 501 -14.92 18.96 -30.16
N ALA A 502 -14.35 20.17 -30.23
CA ALA A 502 -15.02 21.34 -29.69
C ALA A 502 -16.38 21.44 -30.38
N GLU A 503 -17.46 21.53 -29.62
CA GLU A 503 -18.80 21.70 -30.18
C GLU A 503 -18.80 22.98 -31.02
N VAL A 504 -18.80 22.82 -32.34
CA VAL A 504 -18.88 23.94 -33.28
C VAL A 504 -20.34 24.39 -33.28
N VAL A 505 -20.72 25.13 -32.24
CA VAL A 505 -22.00 25.83 -32.14
C VAL A 505 -21.98 26.92 -33.21
N THR A 506 -22.42 26.55 -34.42
CA THR A 506 -22.60 27.46 -35.54
C THR A 506 -23.61 28.53 -35.15
N PHE A 507 -23.12 29.75 -34.93
CA PHE A 507 -23.95 30.88 -34.56
C PHE A 507 -24.87 31.26 -35.72
N SER A 508 -26.12 30.84 -35.64
CA SER A 508 -27.22 31.26 -36.51
C SER A 508 -28.51 31.21 -35.69
N ASP A 509 -29.30 32.28 -35.78
CA ASP A 509 -30.67 32.39 -35.26
C ASP A 509 -30.91 32.12 -33.76
N LEU A 510 -30.26 32.90 -32.88
CA LEU A 510 -30.96 33.69 -31.84
C LEU A 510 -30.03 34.68 -31.08
N VAL A 511 -29.93 35.88 -31.64
CA VAL A 511 -29.36 37.10 -31.03
C VAL A 511 -30.54 38.07 -30.81
N MET A 512 -30.78 38.71 -29.66
CA MET A 512 -30.20 38.64 -28.31
C MET A 512 -31.28 39.10 -27.31
N GLU A 513 -31.58 38.32 -26.26
CA GLU A 513 -32.27 38.86 -25.07
C GLU A 513 -31.41 38.62 -23.82
N LYS A 514 -30.46 39.54 -23.60
CA LYS A 514 -29.40 39.37 -22.59
C LYS A 514 -29.41 40.51 -21.56
N GLN A 515 -30.32 40.48 -20.58
CA GLN A 515 -30.16 41.12 -19.26
C GLN A 515 -31.28 40.76 -18.27
N ALA A 516 -30.98 39.90 -17.29
CA ALA A 516 -31.83 39.69 -16.10
C ALA A 516 -31.02 39.16 -14.90
N TYR A 517 -30.44 37.96 -15.04
CA TYR A 517 -29.92 37.17 -13.92
C TYR A 517 -28.77 37.78 -13.12
N ALA A 518 -27.96 38.68 -13.71
CA ALA A 518 -26.90 39.39 -12.99
C ALA A 518 -27.45 40.35 -11.90
N TRP A 519 -28.67 40.88 -12.09
CA TRP A 519 -29.31 41.73 -11.08
C TRP A 519 -29.76 40.92 -9.87
N HIS A 520 -30.33 39.73 -10.06
CA HIS A 520 -30.88 38.94 -8.95
C HIS A 520 -29.80 38.41 -7.99
N ALA A 521 -28.63 38.03 -8.48
CA ALA A 521 -27.49 37.69 -7.62
C ALA A 521 -27.03 38.90 -6.77
N THR A 522 -26.87 40.06 -7.40
CA THR A 522 -26.40 41.30 -6.75
C THR A 522 -27.42 41.81 -5.72
N ALA A 523 -28.71 41.77 -6.05
CA ALA A 523 -29.80 42.13 -5.15
C ALA A 523 -29.92 41.18 -3.95
N GLY A 524 -29.74 39.87 -4.16
CA GLY A 524 -29.75 38.86 -3.09
C GLY A 524 -28.64 39.10 -2.06
N VAL A 525 -27.41 39.38 -2.52
CA VAL A 525 -26.28 39.69 -1.63
C VAL A 525 -26.51 41.00 -0.86
N MET A 526 -27.02 42.04 -1.53
CA MET A 526 -27.35 43.32 -0.88
C MET A 526 -28.47 43.18 0.15
N LEU A 527 -29.48 42.35 -0.10
CA LEU A 527 -30.57 42.08 0.84
C LEU A 527 -30.07 41.29 2.06
N ALA A 528 -29.24 40.26 1.86
CA ALA A 528 -28.64 39.48 2.94
C ALA A 528 -27.72 40.34 3.83
N ALA A 529 -26.87 41.19 3.23
CA ALA A 529 -26.04 42.14 3.95
C ALA A 529 -26.88 43.15 4.75
N SER A 530 -27.99 43.64 4.17
CA SER A 530 -28.92 44.56 4.85
C SER A 530 -29.62 43.91 6.04
N ILE A 531 -30.05 42.65 5.93
CA ILE A 531 -30.65 41.88 7.02
C ILE A 531 -29.64 41.64 8.14
N ALA A 532 -28.40 41.26 7.81
CA ALA A 532 -27.32 41.08 8.78
C ALA A 532 -26.98 42.40 9.51
N ALA A 533 -26.88 43.52 8.79
CA ALA A 533 -26.65 44.84 9.36
C ALA A 533 -27.81 45.29 10.27
N PHE A 534 -29.07 45.04 9.87
CA PHE A 534 -30.24 45.38 10.67
C PHE A 534 -30.33 44.52 11.94
N ALA A 535 -30.06 43.21 11.85
CA ALA A 535 -30.01 42.31 13.02
C ALA A 535 -28.91 42.72 14.00
N TYR A 536 -27.72 43.07 13.50
CA TYR A 536 -26.61 43.57 14.32
C TYR A 536 -26.94 44.92 14.98
N TRP A 537 -27.51 45.86 14.23
CA TRP A 537 -27.94 47.17 14.75
C TRP A 537 -29.05 47.05 15.80
N TYR A 538 -30.07 46.24 15.53
CA TYR A 538 -31.20 46.01 16.44
C TYR A 538 -30.74 45.30 17.71
N GLY A 539 -29.89 44.27 17.60
CA GLY A 539 -29.26 43.61 18.75
C GLY A 539 -28.40 44.55 19.59
N ARG A 540 -27.61 45.43 18.95
CA ARG A 540 -26.78 46.44 19.62
C ARG A 540 -27.63 47.55 20.27
N LYS A 541 -28.76 47.94 19.66
CA LYS A 541 -29.71 48.91 20.22
C LYS A 541 -30.47 48.33 21.41
N ARG A 542 -30.91 47.07 21.35
CA ARG A 542 -31.56 46.35 22.47
C ARG A 542 -30.64 46.25 23.69
N ARG A 543 -29.37 45.86 23.49
CA ARG A 543 -28.35 45.85 24.57
C ARG A 543 -28.06 47.24 25.16
N ARG A 544 -28.28 48.32 24.40
CA ARG A 544 -28.11 49.71 24.88
C ARG A 544 -29.34 50.22 25.63
N TRP A 545 -30.54 49.73 25.30
CA TRP A 545 -31.78 49.99 26.04
C TRP A 545 -31.86 49.22 27.36
N SER A 546 -31.46 47.95 27.41
CA SER A 546 -31.43 47.17 28.67
C SER A 546 -30.59 47.88 29.75
N ARG A 547 -29.40 48.38 29.38
CA ARG A 547 -28.52 49.13 30.31
C ARG A 547 -29.06 50.50 30.73
N PHE A 548 -29.96 51.10 29.94
CA PHE A 548 -30.64 52.35 30.33
C PHE A 548 -31.73 52.07 31.37
N ILE A 549 -32.53 51.02 31.13
CA ILE A 549 -33.58 50.55 32.05
C ILE A 549 -32.98 50.10 33.38
N GLU A 550 -31.82 49.42 33.37
CA GLU A 550 -31.07 49.07 34.60
C GLU A 550 -30.50 50.29 35.36
N MET A 551 -30.28 51.44 34.69
CA MET A 551 -29.79 52.68 35.33
C MET A 551 -30.92 53.57 35.87
N GLU A 552 -32.06 53.66 35.20
CA GLU A 552 -33.19 54.48 35.67
C GLU A 552 -34.04 53.79 36.75
N ILE A 553 -34.12 52.46 36.77
CA ILE A 553 -34.82 51.72 37.84
C ILE A 553 -33.94 51.63 39.11
N GLY A 554 -32.61 51.58 38.96
CA GLY A 554 -31.68 51.52 40.09
C GLY A 554 -31.58 52.79 40.95
N SER A 555 -32.11 53.92 40.47
CA SER A 555 -32.00 55.24 41.14
C SER A 555 -33.26 55.70 41.87
N PHE A 556 -34.37 54.97 41.78
CA PHE A 556 -35.66 55.37 42.40
C PHE A 556 -35.93 54.74 43.79
N PHE A 557 -35.03 53.88 44.30
CA PHE A 557 -35.27 53.10 45.53
C PHE A 557 -34.15 53.18 46.60
N GLN A 558 -33.45 54.31 46.71
CA GLN A 558 -32.60 54.64 47.87
C GLN A 558 -32.62 56.15 48.17
N GLY A 559 -33.60 56.62 48.95
CA GLY A 559 -33.78 58.07 49.16
C GLY A 559 -34.77 58.57 50.23
N ARG A 560 -35.31 57.70 51.10
CA ARG A 560 -36.14 57.99 52.29
C ARG A 560 -36.18 56.72 53.16
N SER A 561 -36.25 56.75 54.50
CA SER A 561 -36.27 57.89 55.44
C SER A 561 -35.60 57.53 56.77
N THR A 562 -35.36 58.55 57.59
CA THR A 562 -34.67 58.54 58.88
C THR A 562 -35.39 57.81 60.03
N MET A 563 -34.56 57.41 61.02
CA MET A 563 -34.79 57.51 62.49
C MET A 563 -35.50 56.38 63.30
N ARG A 564 -34.93 56.17 64.50
CA ARG A 564 -35.50 55.64 65.78
C ARG A 564 -35.67 54.13 66.00
N ASN A 565 -34.65 53.58 66.65
CA ASN A 565 -34.75 52.64 67.80
C ASN A 565 -35.48 53.34 69.00
N PRO A 566 -35.86 52.69 70.13
CA PRO A 566 -35.75 51.26 70.47
C PRO A 566 -36.98 50.62 71.17
N LYS A 567 -36.97 49.28 71.33
CA LYS A 567 -37.04 48.58 72.64
C LYS A 567 -36.94 47.06 72.49
N ALA A 568 -36.61 46.39 73.59
CA ALA A 568 -36.51 44.93 73.69
C ALA A 568 -37.71 44.33 74.44
N LEU A 569 -37.89 43.01 74.27
CA LEU A 569 -38.34 42.07 75.28
C LEU A 569 -37.50 40.79 75.14
#